data_AF-A0A8H3M4P2-F1
#
_entry.id   AF-A0A8H3M4P2-F1
#
_cell.length_a   1.000
_cell.length_b   1.000
_cell.length_c   1.000
_cell.angle_alpha   90.00
_cell.angle_beta   90.00
_cell.angle_gamma   90.00
#
_symmetry.space_group_name_H-M   'P 1'
#
loop_
_entity.id
_entity.type
_entity.pdbx_description
1 polymer ?
#
loop_
_entity_poly.entity_id
_entity_poly.type
_entity_poly.pdbx_seq_one_letter_code
_entity_poly.pdbx_strand_id
1 'polypeptide(L)'
;MEIILEYVYTGSIKEESLTKNNTIEAFYAADYFQLTDLQDFITNKIKNTNFAENNSPELLSKISETVPLIKDDYLLNLLVEIIANTSLNNIEFGRLSTTALQCLLSITLEKEKSFVTPEYEVFRYSAILAAKQVSNGAYKTLTDLLPTLNQIENQITVGNKFIIDREKVVKELEPLVEFIDFKRIKPQILADIIEPLEIIPYEIISNVYRYVALSSNFNLSDTRGKSTDYVWDESICGSRLIIVDNGKMVKAPYDCSQQSVRAKMALENNGIFEWDVIIEKICNCTWVGICASENFNCEIAAGKQSTGWALGSNGCCRHSAKNTIENYCPSFGEGTKVTVHLDMNKRTCAFTINGIKYREVSEWNDLPSKLYPVVSLSYPGRFRIQPHKN
;
A
#
# COMPACT_ATOMS: atom_id res chain seq x y z
N MET A 1 -6.48 -24.48 29.83
CA MET A 1 -7.49 -25.49 30.17
C MET A 1 -8.77 -24.86 30.74
N GLU A 2 -8.67 -23.85 31.61
CA GLU A 2 -9.84 -23.16 32.19
C GLU A 2 -10.88 -22.69 31.16
N ILE A 3 -10.45 -21.99 30.09
CA ILE A 3 -11.33 -21.52 29.01
C ILE A 3 -12.10 -22.67 28.33
N ILE A 4 -11.42 -23.80 28.11
CA ILE A 4 -12.03 -24.99 27.48
C ILE A 4 -13.06 -25.60 28.42
N LEU A 5 -12.74 -25.70 29.71
CA LEU A 5 -13.67 -26.24 30.71
C LEU A 5 -14.89 -25.33 30.90
N GLU A 6 -14.70 -24.01 30.94
CA GLU A 6 -15.78 -23.02 30.99
C GLU A 6 -16.71 -23.18 29.77
N TYR A 7 -16.12 -23.29 28.56
CA TYR A 7 -16.89 -23.46 27.34
C TYR A 7 -17.67 -24.77 27.29
N VAL A 8 -17.02 -25.90 27.61
CA VAL A 8 -17.66 -27.22 27.60
C VAL A 8 -18.79 -27.30 28.64
N TYR A 9 -18.64 -26.65 29.78
CA TYR A 9 -19.64 -26.68 30.85
C TYR A 9 -20.82 -25.73 30.61
N THR A 10 -20.58 -24.55 30.03
CA THR A 10 -21.60 -23.49 29.91
C THR A 10 -22.09 -23.24 28.48
N GLY A 11 -21.41 -23.78 27.47
CA GLY A 11 -21.66 -23.51 26.05
C GLY A 11 -21.22 -22.13 25.56
N SER A 12 -20.54 -21.34 26.39
CA SER A 12 -20.04 -20.01 26.04
C SER A 12 -18.85 -19.62 26.93
N ILE A 13 -18.18 -18.52 26.61
CA ILE A 13 -17.21 -17.90 27.53
C ILE A 13 -17.47 -16.39 27.57
N LYS A 14 -17.16 -15.76 28.70
CA LYS A 14 -17.21 -14.30 28.76
C LYS A 14 -16.09 -13.71 27.90
N GLU A 15 -16.38 -12.61 27.20
CA GLU A 15 -15.34 -11.93 26.42
C GLU A 15 -14.14 -11.58 27.29
N GLU A 16 -14.35 -11.05 28.48
CA GLU A 16 -13.30 -10.65 29.44
C GLU A 16 -12.35 -11.79 29.85
N SER A 17 -12.77 -13.05 29.72
CA SER A 17 -11.94 -14.23 30.07
C SER A 17 -10.72 -14.38 29.14
N LEU A 18 -10.80 -13.87 27.91
CA LEU A 18 -9.70 -13.94 26.93
C LEU A 18 -8.74 -12.75 27.09
N THR A 19 -7.46 -13.04 27.31
CA THR A 19 -6.39 -12.05 27.50
C THR A 19 -5.19 -12.40 26.62
N LYS A 20 -4.26 -11.45 26.44
CA LYS A 20 -2.98 -11.72 25.73
C LYS A 20 -2.22 -12.95 26.24
N ASN A 21 -2.46 -13.36 27.49
CA ASN A 21 -1.76 -14.48 28.12
C ASN A 21 -2.40 -15.84 27.87
N ASN A 22 -3.67 -15.93 27.46
CA ASN A 22 -4.36 -17.22 27.32
C ASN A 22 -5.03 -17.41 25.95
N THR A 23 -5.14 -16.36 25.13
CA THR A 23 -5.85 -16.43 23.85
C THR A 23 -5.22 -17.42 22.86
N ILE A 24 -3.88 -17.45 22.76
CA ILE A 24 -3.19 -18.38 21.86
C ILE A 24 -3.43 -19.83 22.28
N GLU A 25 -3.21 -20.17 23.56
CA GLU A 25 -3.44 -21.54 24.05
C GLU A 25 -4.91 -21.93 23.98
N ALA A 26 -5.83 -21.00 24.23
CA ALA A 26 -7.26 -21.26 24.12
C ALA A 26 -7.65 -21.58 22.66
N PHE A 27 -7.09 -20.88 21.68
CA PHE A 27 -7.36 -21.13 20.28
C PHE A 27 -6.89 -22.52 19.84
N TYR A 28 -5.63 -22.88 20.15
CA TYR A 28 -5.10 -24.20 19.77
C TYR A 28 -5.72 -25.34 20.58
N ALA A 29 -6.11 -25.11 21.83
CA ALA A 29 -6.86 -26.11 22.58
C ALA A 29 -8.26 -26.30 21.98
N ALA A 30 -8.94 -25.23 21.56
CA ALA A 30 -10.21 -25.33 20.85
C ALA A 30 -10.06 -26.11 19.53
N ASP A 31 -8.96 -25.89 18.79
CA ASP A 31 -8.62 -26.67 17.58
C ASP A 31 -8.48 -28.16 17.90
N TYR A 32 -7.66 -28.48 18.90
CA TYR A 32 -7.39 -29.85 19.32
C TYR A 32 -8.66 -30.61 19.74
N PHE A 33 -9.56 -29.94 20.47
CA PHE A 33 -10.83 -30.51 20.90
C PHE A 33 -11.95 -30.37 19.86
N GLN A 34 -11.66 -29.82 18.67
CA GLN A 34 -12.63 -29.62 17.59
C GLN A 34 -13.83 -28.75 18.00
N LEU A 35 -13.59 -27.74 18.83
CA LEU A 35 -14.58 -26.77 19.30
C LEU A 35 -14.62 -25.56 18.35
N THR A 36 -15.19 -25.75 17.16
CA THR A 36 -15.19 -24.75 16.07
C THR A 36 -15.84 -23.43 16.48
N ASP A 37 -16.98 -23.48 17.18
CA ASP A 37 -17.70 -22.30 17.64
C ASP A 37 -16.85 -21.45 18.61
N LEU A 38 -16.00 -22.09 19.42
CA LEU A 38 -15.07 -21.41 20.31
C LEU A 38 -13.89 -20.80 19.53
N GLN A 39 -13.39 -21.48 18.49
CA GLN A 39 -12.37 -20.89 17.60
C GLN A 39 -12.90 -19.65 16.88
N ASP A 40 -14.15 -19.70 16.39
CA ASP A 40 -14.81 -18.57 15.74
C ASP A 40 -15.00 -17.41 16.72
N PHE A 41 -15.44 -17.70 17.95
CA PHE A 41 -15.53 -16.70 19.00
C PHE A 41 -14.18 -16.02 19.28
N ILE A 42 -13.11 -16.80 19.44
CA ILE A 42 -11.76 -16.27 19.68
C ILE A 42 -11.29 -15.44 18.48
N THR A 43 -11.51 -15.93 17.25
CA THR A 43 -11.15 -15.23 16.01
C THR A 43 -11.86 -13.88 15.90
N ASN A 44 -13.17 -13.85 16.18
CA ASN A 44 -13.96 -12.62 16.17
C ASN A 44 -13.48 -11.63 17.24
N LYS A 45 -13.11 -12.12 18.41
CA LYS A 45 -12.50 -11.29 19.45
C LYS A 45 -11.17 -10.69 18.99
N ILE A 46 -10.30 -11.47 18.35
CA ILE A 46 -9.01 -10.99 17.84
C ILE A 46 -9.21 -9.90 16.77
N LYS A 47 -10.21 -10.06 15.91
CA LYS A 47 -10.55 -9.07 14.87
C LYS A 47 -11.20 -7.79 15.41
N ASN A 48 -11.69 -7.79 16.66
CA ASN A 48 -12.25 -6.60 17.28
C ASN A 48 -11.16 -5.54 17.48
N THR A 49 -11.37 -4.33 16.97
CA THR A 49 -10.39 -3.23 16.97
C THR A 49 -9.79 -2.96 18.35
N ASN A 50 -10.62 -2.91 19.40
CA ASN A 50 -10.14 -2.63 20.76
C ASN A 50 -9.22 -3.73 21.29
N PHE A 51 -9.52 -4.99 20.98
CA PHE A 51 -8.68 -6.10 21.42
C PHE A 51 -7.41 -6.19 20.57
N ALA A 52 -7.55 -5.98 19.26
CA ALA A 52 -6.49 -6.01 18.28
C ALA A 52 -5.37 -5.00 18.60
N GLU A 53 -5.72 -3.72 18.78
CA GLU A 53 -4.75 -2.65 19.07
C GLU A 53 -3.99 -2.90 20.39
N ASN A 54 -4.70 -3.44 21.38
CA ASN A 54 -4.16 -3.65 22.73
C ASN A 54 -3.36 -4.94 22.90
N ASN A 55 -3.53 -5.95 22.04
CA ASN A 55 -2.95 -7.28 22.30
C ASN A 55 -2.26 -7.93 21.10
N SER A 56 -2.52 -7.51 19.85
CA SER A 56 -1.98 -8.21 18.67
C SER A 56 -0.45 -8.29 18.65
N PRO A 57 0.31 -7.23 19.00
CA PRO A 57 1.77 -7.30 19.08
C PRO A 57 2.28 -8.39 20.04
N GLU A 58 1.70 -8.46 21.24
CA GLU A 58 2.07 -9.45 22.26
C GLU A 58 1.65 -10.86 21.84
N LEU A 59 0.47 -11.00 21.23
CA LEU A 59 -0.02 -12.27 20.70
C LEU A 59 0.87 -12.78 19.56
N LEU A 60 1.30 -11.90 18.64
CA LEU A 60 2.23 -12.25 17.57
C LEU A 60 3.59 -12.68 18.14
N SER A 61 4.10 -11.96 19.15
CA SER A 61 5.33 -12.32 19.86
C SER A 61 5.23 -13.74 20.43
N LYS A 62 4.15 -14.01 21.15
CA LYS A 62 3.92 -15.31 21.78
C LYS A 62 3.83 -16.46 20.76
N ILE A 63 3.00 -16.32 19.73
CA ILE A 63 2.83 -17.39 18.71
C ILE A 63 4.12 -17.64 17.93
N SER A 64 4.90 -16.58 17.63
CA SER A 64 6.17 -16.70 16.89
C SER A 64 7.26 -17.44 17.68
N GLU A 65 7.21 -17.40 19.01
CA GLU A 65 8.15 -18.11 19.88
C GLU A 65 7.73 -19.57 20.11
N THR A 66 6.44 -19.87 20.01
CA THR A 66 5.86 -21.17 20.38
C THR A 66 5.76 -22.12 19.18
N VAL A 67 5.47 -21.59 17.99
CA VAL A 67 5.26 -22.38 16.77
C VAL A 67 6.50 -22.27 15.89
N PRO A 68 7.19 -23.37 15.55
CA PRO A 68 8.29 -23.31 14.60
C PRO A 68 7.76 -22.95 13.21
N LEU A 69 7.77 -21.66 12.87
CA LEU A 69 7.47 -21.05 11.55
C LEU A 69 6.62 -21.92 10.61
N ILE A 70 5.44 -22.37 11.04
CA ILE A 70 4.48 -23.01 10.16
C ILE A 70 3.80 -21.87 9.41
N LYS A 71 4.30 -21.57 8.21
CA LYS A 71 3.88 -20.42 7.38
C LYS A 71 2.38 -20.41 7.02
N ASP A 72 1.70 -21.54 7.21
CA ASP A 72 0.27 -21.74 6.91
C ASP A 72 -0.62 -21.79 8.16
N ASP A 73 -0.09 -21.42 9.34
CA ASP A 73 -0.93 -21.27 10.52
C ASP A 73 -1.94 -20.12 10.35
N TYR A 74 -3.23 -20.43 10.50
CA TYR A 74 -4.31 -19.47 10.29
C TYR A 74 -4.24 -18.30 11.27
N LEU A 75 -4.00 -18.57 12.56
CA LEU A 75 -3.98 -17.56 13.61
C LEU A 75 -2.78 -16.62 13.45
N LEU A 76 -1.62 -17.18 13.09
CA LEU A 76 -0.41 -16.42 12.77
C LEU A 76 -0.66 -15.47 11.58
N ASN A 77 -1.23 -16.00 10.49
CA ASN A 77 -1.51 -15.20 9.30
C ASN A 77 -2.52 -14.08 9.58
N LEU A 78 -3.51 -14.32 10.46
CA LEU A 78 -4.47 -13.32 10.91
C LEU A 78 -3.80 -12.21 11.70
N LEU A 79 -2.95 -12.55 12.67
CA LEU A 79 -2.21 -11.55 13.48
C LEU A 79 -1.24 -10.72 12.62
N VAL A 80 -0.57 -11.37 11.67
CA VAL A 80 0.29 -10.70 10.68
C VAL A 80 -0.51 -9.69 9.85
N GLU A 81 -1.70 -10.06 9.37
CA GLU A 81 -2.56 -9.15 8.60
C GLU A 81 -3.01 -7.94 9.42
N ILE A 82 -3.43 -8.14 10.67
CA ILE A 82 -3.83 -7.07 11.58
C ILE A 82 -2.66 -6.09 11.80
N ILE A 83 -1.46 -6.61 12.09
CA ILE A 83 -0.29 -5.78 12.36
C ILE A 83 0.23 -5.12 11.08
N ALA A 84 0.21 -5.79 9.92
CA ALA A 84 0.60 -5.21 8.64
C ALA A 84 -0.31 -4.04 8.20
N ASN A 85 -1.56 -4.02 8.66
CA ASN A 85 -2.49 -2.91 8.46
C ASN A 85 -2.33 -1.78 9.49
N THR A 86 -1.49 -1.97 10.51
CA THR A 86 -1.17 -0.97 11.54
C THR A 86 0.23 -0.41 11.30
N SER A 87 0.41 0.91 11.40
CA SER A 87 1.75 1.49 11.28
C SER A 87 2.64 1.04 12.43
N LEU A 88 3.86 0.56 12.15
CA LEU A 88 4.82 0.21 13.21
C LEU A 88 5.16 1.39 14.12
N ASN A 89 5.02 2.64 13.63
CA ASN A 89 5.19 3.83 14.45
C ASN A 89 4.18 3.95 15.60
N ASN A 90 3.03 3.28 15.49
CA ASN A 90 2.00 3.26 16.53
C ASN A 90 2.20 2.11 17.52
N ILE A 91 3.19 1.24 17.30
CA ILE A 91 3.50 0.11 18.18
C ILE A 91 4.68 0.50 19.06
N GLU A 92 4.49 0.49 20.37
CA GLU A 92 5.59 0.78 21.30
C GLU A 92 6.73 -0.26 21.18
N PHE A 93 7.96 0.21 21.25
CA PHE A 93 9.14 -0.66 21.22
C PHE A 93 9.15 -1.65 22.38
N GLY A 94 9.21 -2.94 22.05
CA GLY A 94 9.18 -4.04 23.02
C GLY A 94 7.82 -4.72 23.16
N ARG A 95 6.77 -4.22 22.52
CA ARG A 95 5.50 -4.98 22.39
C ARG A 95 5.61 -6.10 21.35
N LEU A 96 6.45 -5.92 20.34
CA LEU A 96 6.89 -6.97 19.41
C LEU A 96 8.26 -7.50 19.83
N SER A 97 8.40 -8.83 19.93
CA SER A 97 9.71 -9.49 20.02
C SER A 97 10.43 -9.47 18.66
N THR A 98 11.75 -9.67 18.68
CA THR A 98 12.57 -9.74 17.45
C THR A 98 12.08 -10.87 16.54
N THR A 99 11.74 -12.03 17.11
CA THR A 99 11.19 -13.18 16.38
C THR A 99 9.84 -12.86 15.74
N ALA A 100 8.96 -12.14 16.44
CA ALA A 100 7.68 -11.71 15.86
C ALA A 100 7.86 -10.72 14.72
N LEU A 101 8.77 -9.76 14.87
CA LEU A 101 9.08 -8.81 13.80
C LEU A 101 9.65 -9.55 12.58
N GLN A 102 10.61 -10.47 12.79
CA GLN A 102 11.15 -11.30 11.71
C GLN A 102 10.06 -12.12 11.01
N CYS A 103 9.12 -12.70 11.77
CA CYS A 103 7.98 -13.45 11.24
C CYS A 103 7.04 -12.54 10.41
N LEU A 104 6.71 -11.34 10.93
CA LEU A 104 5.92 -10.34 10.22
C LEU A 104 6.58 -9.94 8.89
N LEU A 105 7.87 -9.60 8.91
CA LEU A 105 8.59 -9.14 7.74
C LEU A 105 8.77 -10.24 6.69
N SER A 106 9.06 -11.47 7.12
CA SER A 106 9.21 -12.61 6.20
C SER A 106 7.88 -12.96 5.51
N ILE A 107 6.77 -13.06 6.26
CA ILE A 107 5.46 -13.40 5.67
C ILE A 107 4.97 -12.29 4.74
N THR A 108 5.15 -11.02 5.11
CA THR A 108 4.71 -9.90 4.26
C THR A 108 5.55 -9.78 2.99
N LEU A 109 6.84 -10.10 3.05
CA LEU A 109 7.71 -10.11 1.87
C LEU A 109 7.41 -11.30 0.96
N GLU A 110 7.38 -12.52 1.49
CA GLU A 110 7.19 -13.76 0.70
C GLU A 110 5.82 -13.85 0.04
N LYS A 111 4.77 -13.43 0.75
CA LYS A 111 3.39 -13.46 0.24
C LYS A 111 3.01 -12.17 -0.50
N GLU A 112 3.97 -11.26 -0.72
CA GLU A 112 3.76 -9.92 -1.29
C GLU A 112 2.56 -9.18 -0.67
N LYS A 113 2.32 -9.37 0.64
CA LYS A 113 1.18 -8.76 1.33
C LYS A 113 1.44 -7.27 1.52
N SER A 114 0.40 -6.47 1.29
CA SER A 114 0.42 -5.03 1.58
C SER A 114 0.84 -4.79 3.02
N PHE A 115 1.82 -3.91 3.21
CA PHE A 115 2.26 -3.44 4.51
C PHE A 115 2.13 -1.92 4.54
N VAL A 116 1.35 -1.38 5.48
CA VAL A 116 1.10 0.07 5.56
C VAL A 116 2.34 0.88 5.93
N THR A 117 3.33 0.25 6.58
CA THR A 117 4.54 0.92 7.06
C THR A 117 5.57 1.04 5.93
N PRO A 118 6.07 2.26 5.62
CA PRO A 118 7.13 2.45 4.64
C PRO A 118 8.44 1.76 5.02
N GLU A 119 9.26 1.36 4.05
CA GLU A 119 10.47 0.57 4.29
C GLU A 119 11.52 1.26 5.16
N TYR A 120 11.61 2.59 5.08
CA TYR A 120 12.44 3.33 6.01
C TYR A 120 11.96 3.19 7.45
N GLU A 121 10.65 3.26 7.69
CA GLU A 121 10.06 3.12 9.03
C GLU A 121 10.15 1.67 9.52
N VAL A 122 10.12 0.69 8.61
CA VAL A 122 10.42 -0.72 8.92
C VAL A 122 11.87 -0.88 9.39
N PHE A 123 12.84 -0.31 8.65
CA PHE A 123 14.24 -0.29 9.05
C PHE A 123 14.44 0.41 10.39
N ARG A 124 13.86 1.60 10.55
CA ARG A 124 13.91 2.38 11.79
C ARG A 124 13.40 1.57 12.98
N TYR A 125 12.23 0.94 12.84
CA TYR A 125 11.66 0.15 13.91
C TYR A 125 12.59 -1.01 14.29
N SER A 126 13.12 -1.71 13.28
CA SER A 126 14.03 -2.85 13.44
C SER A 126 15.32 -2.44 14.15
N ALA A 127 15.96 -1.35 13.73
CA ALA A 127 17.20 -0.84 14.31
C ALA A 127 17.00 -0.39 15.77
N ILE A 128 15.91 0.32 16.09
CA ILE A 128 15.62 0.76 17.45
C ILE A 128 15.28 -0.43 18.37
N LEU A 129 14.54 -1.42 17.85
CA LEU A 129 14.24 -2.66 18.59
C LEU A 129 15.53 -3.43 18.92
N ALA A 130 16.42 -3.62 17.94
CA ALA A 130 17.73 -4.25 18.14
C ALA A 130 18.57 -3.49 19.18
N ALA A 131 18.59 -2.15 19.09
CA ALA A 131 19.29 -1.30 20.05
C ALA A 131 18.76 -1.46 21.48
N LYS A 132 17.44 -1.63 21.63
CA LYS A 132 16.79 -1.84 22.92
C LYS A 132 17.20 -3.16 23.57
N GLN A 133 17.44 -4.21 22.79
CA GLN A 133 17.95 -5.49 23.30
C GLN A 133 19.39 -5.37 23.81
N VAL A 134 20.17 -4.45 23.25
CA VAL A 134 21.56 -4.24 23.63
C VAL A 134 21.70 -3.40 24.90
N SER A 135 21.15 -2.17 24.91
CA SER A 135 21.19 -1.30 26.09
C SER A 135 20.26 -0.08 25.98
N ASN A 136 19.92 0.52 27.12
CA ASN A 136 19.19 1.80 27.16
C ASN A 136 19.95 2.94 26.47
N GLY A 137 21.29 2.91 26.50
CA GLY A 137 22.14 3.88 25.83
C GLY A 137 22.05 3.76 24.30
N ALA A 138 22.14 2.54 23.77
CA ALA A 138 21.98 2.27 22.35
C ALA A 138 20.57 2.65 21.87
N TYR A 139 19.53 2.24 22.62
CA TYR A 139 18.14 2.61 22.36
C TYR A 139 17.94 4.12 22.22
N LYS A 140 18.40 4.90 23.21
CA LYS A 140 18.29 6.37 23.17
C LYS A 140 19.05 6.96 21.99
N THR A 141 20.25 6.46 21.72
CA THR A 141 21.10 6.96 20.63
C THR A 141 20.45 6.74 19.27
N LEU A 142 19.95 5.53 18.99
CA LEU A 142 19.30 5.24 17.71
C LEU A 142 17.92 5.87 17.57
N THR A 143 17.18 6.07 18.66
CA THR A 143 15.93 6.84 18.63
C THR A 143 16.17 8.29 18.21
N ASP A 144 17.28 8.90 18.66
CA ASP A 144 17.67 10.26 18.28
C ASP A 144 18.20 10.32 16.83
N LEU A 145 18.92 9.30 16.38
CA LEU A 145 19.58 9.26 15.08
C LEU A 145 18.65 8.83 13.93
N LEU A 146 17.56 8.13 14.24
CA LEU A 146 16.58 7.67 13.28
C LEU A 146 15.26 8.44 13.50
N PRO A 147 15.10 9.63 12.90
CA PRO A 147 13.84 10.38 12.95
C PRO A 147 12.73 9.65 12.18
N THR A 148 11.47 9.95 12.47
CA THR A 148 10.34 9.50 11.63
C THR A 148 10.33 10.20 10.27
N LEU A 149 9.63 9.66 9.27
CA LEU A 149 9.50 10.33 7.96
C LEU A 149 8.92 11.74 8.09
N ASN A 150 7.92 11.92 8.94
CA ASN A 150 7.34 13.24 9.23
C ASN A 150 8.39 14.23 9.80
N GLN A 151 9.37 13.75 10.55
CA GLN A 151 10.45 14.59 11.09
C GLN A 151 11.49 14.93 10.02
N ILE A 152 11.77 14.01 9.09
CA ILE A 152 12.70 14.22 7.97
C ILE A 152 12.16 15.29 7.01
N GLU A 153 10.87 15.22 6.68
CA GLU A 153 10.21 16.21 5.82
C GLU A 153 10.27 17.63 6.40
N ASN A 154 10.35 17.75 7.73
CA ASN A 154 10.49 19.01 8.46
C ASN A 154 11.96 19.43 8.69
N GLN A 155 12.91 18.89 7.91
CA GLN A 155 14.33 19.29 7.83
C GLN A 155 15.17 19.15 9.12
N ILE A 156 14.90 18.15 9.96
CA ILE A 156 15.80 17.87 11.09
C ILE A 156 17.12 17.29 10.57
N THR A 157 18.22 18.01 10.75
CA THR A 157 19.56 17.50 10.49
C THR A 157 19.97 16.58 11.64
N VAL A 158 20.19 15.30 11.34
CA VAL A 158 20.73 14.35 12.31
C VAL A 158 22.23 14.60 12.44
N GLY A 159 22.68 15.00 13.63
CA GLY A 159 24.11 15.16 13.90
C GLY A 159 24.82 13.81 14.05
N ASN A 160 26.12 13.75 13.73
CA ASN A 160 26.94 12.56 13.93
C ASN A 160 27.07 12.25 15.43
N LYS A 161 26.34 11.25 15.94
CA LYS A 161 26.55 10.68 17.27
C LYS A 161 27.12 9.28 17.16
N PHE A 162 28.05 8.97 18.07
CA PHE A 162 28.60 7.63 18.22
C PHE A 162 27.53 6.65 18.72
N ILE A 163 27.33 5.53 18.01
CA ILE A 163 26.41 4.46 18.42
C ILE A 163 27.07 3.60 19.50
N ILE A 164 26.50 3.61 20.70
CA ILE A 164 26.94 2.77 21.82
C ILE A 164 26.75 1.29 21.47
N ASP A 165 27.76 0.46 21.71
CA ASP A 165 27.74 -0.98 21.45
C ASP A 165 27.35 -1.33 20.00
N ARG A 166 27.75 -0.51 19.02
CA ARG A 166 27.39 -0.67 17.59
C ARG A 166 27.49 -2.11 17.08
N GLU A 167 28.59 -2.81 17.36
CA GLU A 167 28.77 -4.21 16.90
C GLU A 167 27.71 -5.17 17.45
N LYS A 168 27.26 -4.97 18.70
CA LYS A 168 26.16 -5.78 19.27
C LYS A 168 24.84 -5.43 18.60
N VAL A 169 24.60 -4.14 18.33
CA VAL A 169 23.39 -3.69 17.61
C VAL A 169 23.34 -4.31 16.22
N VAL A 170 24.46 -4.35 15.50
CA VAL A 170 24.57 -4.99 14.18
C VAL A 170 24.18 -6.47 14.25
N LYS A 171 24.69 -7.21 15.24
CA LYS A 171 24.36 -8.64 15.44
C LYS A 171 22.88 -8.86 15.73
N GLU A 172 22.27 -8.03 16.57
CA GLU A 172 20.83 -8.12 16.88
C GLU A 172 19.95 -7.72 15.69
N LEU A 173 20.43 -6.81 14.83
CA LEU A 173 19.71 -6.33 13.65
C LEU A 173 19.82 -7.30 12.45
N GLU A 174 20.94 -8.00 12.32
CA GLU A 174 21.26 -8.92 11.22
C GLU A 174 20.10 -9.83 10.76
N PRO A 175 19.37 -10.56 11.63
CA PRO A 175 18.27 -11.44 11.20
C PRO A 175 17.06 -10.72 10.60
N LEU A 176 16.97 -9.40 10.74
CA LEU A 176 15.89 -8.57 10.19
C LEU A 176 16.28 -7.93 8.85
N VAL A 177 17.58 -7.69 8.64
CA VAL A 177 18.10 -6.95 7.47
C VAL A 177 17.70 -7.62 6.15
N GLU A 178 17.72 -8.95 6.10
CA GLU A 178 17.38 -9.71 4.88
C GLU A 178 15.92 -9.50 4.43
N PHE A 179 15.04 -9.11 5.36
CA PHE A 179 13.64 -8.88 5.08
C PHE A 179 13.31 -7.40 4.82
N ILE A 180 14.29 -6.50 4.73
CA ILE A 180 14.05 -5.07 4.45
C ILE A 180 14.42 -4.78 3.00
N ASP A 181 13.47 -4.25 2.23
CA ASP A 181 13.72 -3.86 0.83
C ASP A 181 14.28 -2.45 0.76
N PHE A 182 15.60 -2.31 0.96
CA PHE A 182 16.29 -1.02 0.90
C PHE A 182 16.14 -0.30 -0.45
N LYS A 183 15.76 -1.00 -1.53
CA LYS A 183 15.49 -0.37 -2.84
C LYS A 183 14.24 0.50 -2.82
N ARG A 184 13.38 0.38 -1.82
CA ARG A 184 12.19 1.22 -1.61
C ARG A 184 12.46 2.41 -0.70
N ILE A 185 13.68 2.56 -0.18
CA ILE A 185 14.07 3.71 0.61
C ILE A 185 14.65 4.77 -0.32
N LYS A 186 14.25 6.04 -0.13
CA LYS A 186 14.74 7.16 -0.93
C LYS A 186 16.27 7.25 -0.84
N PRO A 187 17.00 7.42 -1.96
CA PRO A 187 18.47 7.51 -1.97
C PRO A 187 19.03 8.58 -1.05
N GLN A 188 18.32 9.71 -0.89
CA GLN A 188 18.72 10.77 0.04
C GLN A 188 18.72 10.29 1.50
N ILE A 189 17.70 9.52 1.91
CA ILE A 189 17.61 8.96 3.27
C ILE A 189 18.72 7.92 3.48
N LEU A 190 19.04 7.13 2.46
CA LEU A 190 20.15 6.19 2.52
C LEU A 190 21.48 6.92 2.76
N ALA A 191 21.77 7.96 1.98
CA ALA A 191 23.04 8.70 2.05
C ALA A 191 23.18 9.53 3.33
N ASP A 192 22.12 10.21 3.73
CA ASP A 192 22.19 11.18 4.83
C ASP A 192 21.98 10.53 6.21
N ILE A 193 21.24 9.41 6.28
CA ILE A 193 20.80 8.82 7.55
C ILE A 193 21.31 7.40 7.71
N ILE A 194 21.09 6.49 6.76
CA ILE A 194 21.35 5.05 6.98
C ILE A 194 22.83 4.70 6.86
N GLU A 195 23.47 5.11 5.76
CA GLU A 195 24.87 4.82 5.44
C GLU A 195 25.84 5.32 6.53
N PRO A 196 25.70 6.56 7.07
CA PRO A 196 26.61 7.07 8.10
C PRO A 196 26.54 6.34 9.45
N LEU A 197 25.46 5.59 9.73
CA LEU A 197 25.33 4.80 10.95
C LEU A 197 26.23 3.56 10.91
N GLU A 198 26.57 3.11 9.70
CA GLU A 198 27.36 1.91 9.45
C GLU A 198 26.80 0.66 10.18
N ILE A 199 25.49 0.60 10.43
CA ILE A 199 24.82 -0.57 11.03
C ILE A 199 24.29 -1.57 9.99
N ILE A 200 24.39 -1.21 8.70
CA ILE A 200 24.04 -2.04 7.55
C ILE A 200 25.31 -2.33 6.74
N PRO A 201 25.50 -3.58 6.25
CA PRO A 201 26.62 -3.91 5.38
C PRO A 201 26.72 -3.00 4.15
N TYR A 202 27.93 -2.55 3.85
CA TYR A 202 28.20 -1.64 2.73
C TYR A 202 27.73 -2.21 1.39
N GLU A 203 27.81 -3.53 1.22
CA GLU A 203 27.39 -4.22 0.00
C GLU A 203 25.90 -4.01 -0.30
N ILE A 204 25.05 -3.99 0.73
CA ILE A 204 23.61 -3.77 0.58
C ILE A 204 23.37 -2.34 0.06
N ILE A 205 23.96 -1.35 0.72
CA ILE A 205 23.82 0.07 0.36
C ILE A 205 24.37 0.33 -1.06
N SER A 206 25.59 -0.17 -1.35
CA SER A 206 26.24 -0.04 -2.66
C SER A 206 25.41 -0.66 -3.78
N ASN A 207 24.79 -1.82 -3.54
CA ASN A 207 23.90 -2.46 -4.51
C ASN A 207 22.64 -1.65 -4.78
N VAL A 208 22.09 -0.96 -3.77
CA VAL A 208 20.94 -0.06 -3.95
C VAL A 208 21.34 1.14 -4.82
N TYR A 209 22.46 1.80 -4.54
CA TYR A 209 22.91 2.91 -5.38
C TYR A 209 23.19 2.48 -6.83
N ARG A 210 23.82 1.32 -7.04
CA ARG A 210 24.00 0.76 -8.39
C ARG A 210 22.67 0.49 -9.07
N TYR A 211 21.71 -0.08 -8.34
CA TYR A 211 20.35 -0.29 -8.85
C TYR A 211 19.70 1.03 -9.27
N VAL A 212 19.74 2.05 -8.43
CA VAL A 212 19.21 3.41 -8.73
C VAL A 212 19.87 3.98 -9.98
N ALA A 213 21.19 3.91 -10.09
CA ALA A 213 21.93 4.47 -11.22
C ALA A 213 21.61 3.77 -12.56
N LEU A 214 21.33 2.46 -12.52
CA LEU A 214 20.98 1.67 -13.71
C LEU A 214 19.49 1.75 -14.07
N SER A 215 18.61 1.96 -13.09
CA SER A 215 17.17 2.06 -13.28
C SER A 215 16.78 3.51 -13.54
N SER A 216 16.59 3.85 -14.81
CA SER A 216 16.22 5.18 -15.30
C SER A 216 14.83 5.67 -14.84
N ASN A 217 14.14 4.91 -13.99
CA ASN A 217 12.89 5.28 -13.32
C ASN A 217 12.80 4.65 -11.92
N PHE A 218 13.21 5.40 -10.89
CA PHE A 218 13.03 5.03 -9.49
C PHE A 218 11.58 5.33 -9.05
N ASN A 219 10.65 4.43 -9.36
CA ASN A 219 9.22 4.58 -9.04
C ASN A 219 8.71 3.38 -8.23
N LEU A 220 9.48 2.90 -7.25
CA LEU A 220 8.95 1.95 -6.28
C LEU A 220 8.15 2.70 -5.22
N SER A 221 7.00 2.15 -4.83
CA SER A 221 6.31 2.61 -3.62
C SER A 221 7.23 2.47 -2.42
N ASP A 222 7.20 3.47 -1.53
CA ASP A 222 7.91 3.46 -0.26
C ASP A 222 7.43 2.30 0.66
N THR A 223 6.27 1.69 0.39
CA THR A 223 5.74 0.50 1.08
C THR A 223 5.84 -0.79 0.25
N ARG A 224 6.02 -1.95 0.90
CA ARG A 224 5.93 -3.28 0.25
C ARG A 224 4.49 -3.77 0.07
N GLY A 225 4.30 -4.68 -0.88
CA GLY A 225 3.05 -5.41 -1.13
C GLY A 225 1.86 -4.57 -1.59
N LYS A 226 1.95 -3.23 -1.48
CA LYS A 226 1.05 -2.30 -2.16
C LYS A 226 1.70 -1.93 -3.48
N SER A 227 1.37 -2.68 -4.52
CA SER A 227 1.64 -2.25 -5.88
C SER A 227 0.84 -0.97 -6.13
N THR A 228 1.51 0.18 -6.03
CA THR A 228 1.05 1.43 -6.67
C THR A 228 1.37 1.37 -8.16
N ASP A 229 1.49 0.18 -8.75
CA ASP A 229 1.62 0.09 -10.19
C ASP A 229 0.30 0.55 -10.75
N TYR A 230 0.30 1.78 -11.23
CA TYR A 230 -0.67 2.26 -12.17
C TYR A 230 -0.63 1.30 -13.35
N VAL A 231 -1.50 0.29 -13.29
CA VAL A 231 -1.69 -0.74 -14.30
C VAL A 231 -3.18 -0.91 -14.56
N TRP A 232 -3.47 -1.21 -15.81
CA TRP A 232 -4.79 -1.57 -16.28
C TRP A 232 -5.19 -2.95 -15.75
N ASP A 233 -6.46 -3.09 -15.42
CA ASP A 233 -7.05 -4.32 -14.91
C ASP A 233 -7.52 -5.18 -16.10
N GLU A 234 -6.80 -6.27 -16.37
CA GLU A 234 -7.14 -7.21 -17.44
C GLU A 234 -8.52 -7.84 -17.28
N SER A 235 -9.03 -7.95 -16.05
CA SER A 235 -10.37 -8.52 -15.78
C SER A 235 -11.50 -7.52 -15.99
N ILE A 236 -11.21 -6.21 -15.93
CA ILE A 236 -12.17 -5.11 -16.11
C ILE A 236 -11.70 -4.25 -17.29
N CYS A 237 -11.70 -4.89 -18.46
CA CYS A 237 -11.23 -4.36 -19.72
C CYS A 237 -12.23 -4.68 -20.84
N GLY A 238 -12.40 -3.76 -21.79
CA GLY A 238 -13.20 -4.00 -22.99
C GLY A 238 -12.65 -5.19 -23.78
N SER A 239 -13.56 -6.02 -24.31
CA SER A 239 -13.26 -7.32 -24.90
C SER A 239 -12.26 -7.34 -26.06
N ARG A 240 -12.03 -6.19 -26.73
CA ARG A 240 -11.08 -6.09 -27.84
C ARG A 240 -9.80 -5.32 -27.48
N LEU A 241 -9.76 -4.64 -26.33
CA LEU A 241 -8.57 -3.90 -25.92
C LEU A 241 -7.46 -4.86 -25.52
N ILE A 242 -6.22 -4.48 -25.83
CA ILE A 242 -5.04 -5.27 -25.52
C ILE A 242 -4.18 -4.49 -24.54
N ILE A 243 -3.96 -5.05 -23.35
CA ILE A 243 -3.04 -4.52 -22.35
C ILE A 243 -1.65 -5.11 -22.61
N VAL A 244 -0.62 -4.27 -22.58
CA VAL A 244 0.78 -4.64 -22.80
C VAL A 244 1.69 -3.85 -21.86
N ASP A 245 2.99 -4.12 -21.94
CA ASP A 245 4.02 -3.43 -21.14
C ASP A 245 3.75 -3.54 -19.63
N ASN A 246 3.61 -4.80 -19.18
CA ASN A 246 3.34 -5.16 -17.78
C ASN A 246 2.14 -4.44 -17.18
N GLY A 247 1.05 -4.34 -17.94
CA GLY A 247 -0.18 -3.71 -17.47
C GLY A 247 -0.24 -2.19 -17.68
N LYS A 248 0.86 -1.51 -18.06
CA LYS A 248 0.92 -0.03 -18.05
C LYS A 248 0.37 0.62 -19.32
N MET A 249 0.29 -0.11 -20.44
CA MET A 249 -0.20 0.42 -21.71
C MET A 249 -1.42 -0.37 -22.18
N VAL A 250 -2.43 0.34 -22.68
CA VAL A 250 -3.57 -0.24 -23.39
C VAL A 250 -3.56 0.24 -24.83
N LYS A 251 -3.82 -0.68 -25.77
CA LYS A 251 -3.94 -0.37 -27.20
C LYS A 251 -5.21 -0.97 -27.80
N ALA A 252 -5.80 -0.24 -28.73
CA ALA A 252 -6.95 -0.70 -29.51
C ALA A 252 -6.47 -1.32 -30.84
N PRO A 253 -6.74 -2.61 -31.11
CA PRO A 253 -6.43 -3.24 -32.40
C PRO A 253 -7.36 -2.73 -33.51
N TYR A 254 -7.06 -3.09 -34.77
CA TYR A 254 -7.90 -2.77 -35.93
C TYR A 254 -9.35 -3.24 -35.70
N ASP A 255 -10.34 -2.45 -36.13
CA ASP A 255 -11.77 -2.66 -35.88
C ASP A 255 -12.23 -2.63 -34.41
N CYS A 256 -11.40 -2.17 -33.48
CA CYS A 256 -11.85 -1.91 -32.11
C CYS A 256 -12.71 -0.63 -32.08
N SER A 257 -13.98 -0.80 -31.71
CA SER A 257 -14.92 0.28 -31.42
C SER A 257 -14.57 0.97 -30.10
N GLN A 258 -15.41 1.91 -29.64
CA GLN A 258 -15.16 2.66 -28.41
C GLN A 258 -15.34 1.76 -27.19
N GLN A 259 -14.24 1.38 -26.55
CA GLN A 259 -14.24 0.57 -25.34
C GLN A 259 -13.45 1.27 -24.24
N SER A 260 -13.61 0.81 -23.00
CA SER A 260 -12.93 1.33 -21.82
C SER A 260 -12.09 0.27 -21.15
N VAL A 261 -11.09 0.72 -20.40
CA VAL A 261 -10.37 -0.11 -19.43
C VAL A 261 -10.20 0.67 -18.15
N ARG A 262 -10.36 -0.03 -17.04
CA ARG A 262 -10.21 0.49 -15.69
C ARG A 262 -8.84 0.08 -15.14
N ALA A 263 -8.23 0.90 -14.29
CA ALA A 263 -7.03 0.49 -13.57
C ALA A 263 -7.36 -0.44 -12.39
N LYS A 264 -6.38 -1.25 -11.98
CA LYS A 264 -6.54 -2.18 -10.84
C LYS A 264 -6.61 -1.45 -9.48
N MET A 265 -6.04 -0.25 -9.43
CA MET A 265 -5.97 0.57 -8.21
C MET A 265 -7.34 1.15 -7.84
N ALA A 266 -7.86 0.74 -6.69
CA ALA A 266 -9.03 1.36 -6.07
C ALA A 266 -8.66 2.71 -5.43
N LEU A 267 -9.42 3.73 -5.78
CA LEU A 267 -9.42 5.05 -5.15
C LEU A 267 -10.55 5.05 -4.13
N GLU A 268 -10.22 4.60 -2.92
CA GLU A 268 -11.12 4.56 -1.77
C GLU A 268 -10.45 5.27 -0.58
N ASN A 269 -11.27 5.72 0.37
CA ASN A 269 -10.89 6.57 1.51
C ASN A 269 -10.65 8.05 1.19
N ASN A 270 -10.57 8.85 2.24
CA ASN A 270 -10.28 10.27 2.20
C ASN A 270 -8.81 10.49 1.80
N GLY A 271 -8.56 11.40 0.86
CA GLY A 271 -7.23 11.65 0.33
C GLY A 271 -7.24 12.37 -1.02
N ILE A 272 -6.06 12.78 -1.47
CA ILE A 272 -5.83 13.34 -2.80
C ILE A 272 -5.06 12.30 -3.60
N PHE A 273 -5.56 11.99 -4.80
CA PHE A 273 -4.98 11.01 -5.71
C PHE A 273 -4.67 11.65 -7.04
N GLU A 274 -3.46 11.43 -7.54
CA GLU A 274 -2.99 12.00 -8.79
C GLU A 274 -2.32 10.94 -9.65
N TRP A 275 -2.55 10.97 -10.95
CA TRP A 275 -1.88 10.10 -11.90
C TRP A 275 -1.85 10.70 -13.29
N ASP A 276 -0.89 10.24 -14.08
CA ASP A 276 -0.73 10.68 -15.45
C ASP A 276 -1.21 9.59 -16.42
N VAL A 277 -1.86 10.03 -17.49
CA VAL A 277 -2.13 9.25 -18.69
C VAL A 277 -1.41 9.89 -19.87
N ILE A 278 -0.54 9.13 -20.53
CA ILE A 278 0.17 9.54 -21.74
C ILE A 278 -0.59 9.04 -22.95
N ILE A 279 -0.95 9.95 -23.85
CA ILE A 279 -1.62 9.64 -25.11
C ILE A 279 -0.53 9.32 -26.14
N GLU A 280 -0.03 8.08 -26.14
CA GLU A 280 1.00 7.64 -27.09
C GLU A 280 0.50 7.59 -28.53
N LYS A 281 -0.80 7.34 -28.73
CA LYS A 281 -1.44 7.45 -30.03
C LYS A 281 -2.88 7.90 -29.87
N ILE A 282 -3.26 8.96 -30.56
CA ILE A 282 -4.62 9.53 -30.45
C ILE A 282 -5.62 8.78 -31.34
N CYS A 283 -6.89 8.80 -30.94
CA CYS A 283 -8.02 8.31 -31.74
C CYS A 283 -9.28 9.14 -31.51
N ASN A 284 -10.30 8.91 -32.35
CA ASN A 284 -11.59 9.63 -32.28
C ASN A 284 -12.30 9.47 -30.93
N CYS A 285 -12.03 8.39 -30.21
CA CYS A 285 -12.50 8.16 -28.86
C CYS A 285 -11.32 8.27 -27.91
N THR A 286 -10.96 9.46 -27.46
CA THR A 286 -9.88 9.61 -26.47
C THR A 286 -10.47 10.23 -25.22
N TRP A 287 -10.69 9.41 -24.19
CA TRP A 287 -11.26 9.82 -22.90
C TRP A 287 -10.38 9.36 -21.74
N VAL A 288 -10.17 10.26 -20.77
CA VAL A 288 -9.37 10.01 -19.56
C VAL A 288 -10.17 10.49 -18.34
N GLY A 289 -10.26 9.70 -17.28
CA GLY A 289 -10.91 10.14 -16.06
C GLY A 289 -11.09 9.05 -15.02
N ILE A 290 -12.28 9.01 -14.40
CA ILE A 290 -12.63 8.11 -13.31
C ILE A 290 -13.93 7.35 -13.59
N CYS A 291 -14.07 6.16 -13.00
CA CYS A 291 -15.31 5.39 -13.02
C CYS A 291 -15.68 4.80 -11.66
N ALA A 292 -16.97 4.50 -11.50
CA ALA A 292 -17.51 3.81 -10.34
C ALA A 292 -17.06 2.34 -10.30
N SER A 293 -17.11 1.74 -9.11
CA SER A 293 -16.84 0.30 -8.92
C SER A 293 -17.95 -0.59 -9.49
N GLU A 294 -19.19 -0.19 -9.27
CA GLU A 294 -20.37 -1.02 -9.57
C GLU A 294 -20.97 -0.63 -10.91
N ASN A 295 -21.45 -1.62 -11.66
CA ASN A 295 -22.19 -1.45 -12.92
C ASN A 295 -21.44 -0.69 -14.02
N PHE A 296 -20.12 -0.54 -13.91
CA PHE A 296 -19.30 0.03 -14.98
C PHE A 296 -19.17 -0.94 -16.15
N ASN A 297 -19.55 -0.51 -17.35
CA ASN A 297 -19.51 -1.32 -18.55
C ASN A 297 -18.31 -0.94 -19.43
N CYS A 298 -17.33 -1.84 -19.54
CA CYS A 298 -16.12 -1.62 -20.33
C CYS A 298 -16.36 -1.62 -21.86
N GLU A 299 -17.54 -2.04 -22.32
CA GLU A 299 -17.94 -1.97 -23.73
C GLU A 299 -18.46 -0.58 -24.14
N ILE A 300 -18.59 0.35 -23.19
CA ILE A 300 -19.08 1.70 -23.41
C ILE A 300 -17.99 2.69 -22.98
N ALA A 301 -17.81 3.78 -23.73
CA ALA A 301 -16.90 4.86 -23.34
C ALA A 301 -17.32 5.47 -21.98
N ALA A 302 -16.36 5.77 -21.10
CA ALA A 302 -16.60 6.21 -19.73
C ALA A 302 -17.53 7.43 -19.67
N GLY A 303 -17.31 8.46 -20.48
CA GLY A 303 -18.17 9.66 -20.50
C GLY A 303 -19.59 9.45 -21.09
N LYS A 304 -19.90 8.28 -21.64
CA LYS A 304 -21.22 7.95 -22.22
C LYS A 304 -22.16 7.21 -21.27
N GLN A 305 -21.66 6.76 -20.13
CA GLN A 305 -22.43 6.04 -19.12
C GLN A 305 -22.48 6.84 -17.81
N SER A 306 -23.47 6.58 -16.96
CA SER A 306 -23.63 7.27 -15.67
C SER A 306 -22.56 6.90 -14.65
N THR A 307 -21.85 5.80 -14.87
CA THR A 307 -20.79 5.29 -14.00
C THR A 307 -19.40 5.81 -14.36
N GLY A 308 -19.28 6.78 -15.28
CA GLY A 308 -18.01 7.35 -15.70
C GLY A 308 -18.02 8.88 -15.84
N TRP A 309 -16.89 9.48 -15.48
CA TRP A 309 -16.62 10.92 -15.56
C TRP A 309 -15.28 11.09 -16.26
N ALA A 310 -15.28 11.67 -17.47
CA ALA A 310 -14.07 11.70 -18.29
C ALA A 310 -13.91 13.00 -19.10
N LEU A 311 -12.66 13.40 -19.26
CA LEU A 311 -12.21 14.45 -20.16
C LEU A 311 -11.87 13.85 -21.53
N GLY A 312 -12.41 14.44 -22.59
CA GLY A 312 -12.15 14.08 -23.97
C GLY A 312 -11.04 14.91 -24.61
N SER A 313 -10.31 14.34 -25.58
CA SER A 313 -9.31 15.06 -26.40
C SER A 313 -9.84 16.28 -27.16
N ASN A 314 -11.17 16.38 -27.32
CA ASN A 314 -11.82 17.55 -27.88
C ASN A 314 -11.99 18.71 -26.89
N GLY A 315 -11.50 18.56 -25.64
CA GLY A 315 -11.58 19.59 -24.62
C GLY A 315 -12.88 19.58 -23.80
N CYS A 316 -13.74 18.57 -23.97
CA CYS A 316 -15.01 18.46 -23.25
C CYS A 316 -14.90 17.50 -22.07
N CYS A 317 -15.50 17.85 -20.93
CA CYS A 317 -15.76 16.89 -19.84
C CYS A 317 -17.15 16.28 -20.02
N ARG A 318 -17.30 14.98 -19.80
CA ARG A 318 -18.58 14.26 -19.95
C ARG A 318 -18.90 13.36 -18.77
N HIS A 319 -20.18 13.31 -18.44
CA HIS A 319 -20.81 12.34 -17.56
C HIS A 319 -22.20 11.96 -18.13
N SER A 320 -22.52 10.66 -18.15
CA SER A 320 -23.83 10.14 -18.57
C SER A 320 -24.34 10.56 -19.97
N ALA A 321 -23.45 10.90 -20.91
CA ALA A 321 -23.76 11.43 -22.27
C ALA A 321 -24.62 12.72 -22.35
N LYS A 322 -25.46 13.00 -21.36
CA LYS A 322 -26.39 14.12 -21.26
C LYS A 322 -25.73 15.37 -20.69
N ASN A 323 -24.74 15.18 -19.81
CA ASN A 323 -24.04 16.28 -19.14
C ASN A 323 -22.66 16.45 -19.78
N THR A 324 -22.62 17.17 -20.91
CA THR A 324 -21.38 17.56 -21.57
C THR A 324 -21.04 19.00 -21.19
N ILE A 325 -19.84 19.19 -20.64
CA ILE A 325 -19.26 20.50 -20.38
C ILE A 325 -18.34 20.80 -21.56
N GLU A 326 -18.73 21.76 -22.38
CA GLU A 326 -17.95 22.18 -23.53
C GLU A 326 -16.86 23.17 -23.12
N ASN A 327 -15.77 23.20 -23.89
CA ASN A 327 -14.68 24.16 -23.73
C ASN A 327 -14.05 24.17 -22.33
N TYR A 328 -13.95 22.99 -21.67
CA TYR A 328 -13.26 22.86 -20.39
C TYR A 328 -11.76 23.14 -20.52
N CYS A 329 -11.15 22.64 -21.61
CA CYS A 329 -9.79 22.97 -22.01
C CYS A 329 -9.68 22.98 -23.55
N PRO A 330 -8.59 23.50 -24.14
CA PRO A 330 -8.30 23.33 -25.57
C PRO A 330 -8.18 21.85 -25.94
N SER A 331 -8.44 21.53 -27.20
CA SER A 331 -8.22 20.17 -27.71
C SER A 331 -6.74 19.78 -27.64
N PHE A 332 -6.49 18.48 -27.49
CA PHE A 332 -5.15 17.94 -27.31
C PHE A 332 -4.92 16.66 -28.11
N GLY A 333 -3.65 16.34 -28.33
CA GLY A 333 -3.18 15.41 -29.35
C GLY A 333 -2.34 14.25 -28.83
N GLU A 334 -1.72 13.53 -29.76
CA GLU A 334 -0.67 12.55 -29.48
C GLU A 334 0.51 13.20 -28.74
N GLY A 335 1.15 12.45 -27.83
CA GLY A 335 2.21 12.92 -26.95
C GLY A 335 1.72 13.72 -25.73
N THR A 336 0.41 14.00 -25.62
CA THR A 336 -0.14 14.76 -24.49
C THR A 336 -0.07 13.95 -23.20
N LYS A 337 0.38 14.61 -22.12
CA LYS A 337 0.25 14.14 -20.75
C LYS A 337 -0.99 14.75 -20.10
N VAL A 338 -1.93 13.88 -19.75
CA VAL A 338 -3.14 14.24 -19.00
C VAL A 338 -2.97 13.79 -17.57
N THR A 339 -2.83 14.72 -16.62
CA THR A 339 -2.86 14.41 -15.19
C THR A 339 -4.29 14.52 -14.70
N VAL A 340 -4.77 13.52 -13.96
CA VAL A 340 -6.05 13.55 -13.26
C VAL A 340 -5.80 13.84 -11.79
N HIS A 341 -6.52 14.81 -11.23
CA HIS A 341 -6.46 15.20 -9.83
C HIS A 341 -7.80 14.88 -9.18
N LEU A 342 -7.83 13.87 -8.30
CA LEU A 342 -9.03 13.47 -7.56
C LEU A 342 -8.87 13.80 -6.08
N ASP A 343 -9.72 14.69 -5.56
CA ASP A 343 -9.81 14.98 -4.12
C ASP A 343 -11.03 14.24 -3.54
N MET A 344 -10.78 13.13 -2.87
CA MET A 344 -11.83 12.32 -2.23
C MET A 344 -12.35 12.94 -0.93
N ASN A 345 -11.66 13.92 -0.36
CA ASN A 345 -12.15 14.68 0.80
C ASN A 345 -13.28 15.61 0.38
N LYS A 346 -13.10 16.31 -0.75
CA LYS A 346 -14.08 17.25 -1.30
C LYS A 346 -15.03 16.63 -2.32
N ARG A 347 -14.73 15.42 -2.78
CA ARG A 347 -15.42 14.76 -3.91
C ARG A 347 -15.33 15.58 -5.19
N THR A 348 -14.15 16.11 -5.50
CA THR A 348 -13.91 16.92 -6.71
C THR A 348 -12.86 16.30 -7.60
N CYS A 349 -12.93 16.63 -8.89
CA CYS A 349 -11.97 16.18 -9.89
C CYS A 349 -11.54 17.36 -10.78
N ALA A 350 -10.26 17.42 -11.12
CA ALA A 350 -9.67 18.39 -12.04
C ALA A 350 -8.63 17.72 -12.94
N PHE A 351 -8.21 18.42 -14.00
CA PHE A 351 -7.22 17.91 -14.95
C PHE A 351 -6.09 18.91 -15.18
N THR A 352 -4.89 18.40 -15.40
CA THR A 352 -3.75 19.16 -15.93
C THR A 352 -3.37 18.61 -17.29
N ILE A 353 -3.25 19.48 -18.30
CA ILE A 353 -2.89 19.08 -19.66
C ILE A 353 -1.55 19.73 -19.99
N ASN A 354 -0.52 18.90 -20.19
CA ASN A 354 0.86 19.37 -20.45
C ASN A 354 1.34 20.45 -19.48
N GLY A 355 1.05 20.29 -18.18
CA GLY A 355 1.46 21.21 -17.12
C GLY A 355 0.53 22.40 -16.86
N ILE A 356 -0.52 22.61 -17.67
CA ILE A 356 -1.53 23.62 -17.42
C ILE A 356 -2.67 23.01 -16.62
N LYS A 357 -2.82 23.42 -15.36
CA LYS A 357 -3.90 22.96 -14.47
C LYS A 357 -5.20 23.73 -14.75
N TYR A 358 -6.28 23.00 -14.97
CA TYR A 358 -7.62 23.54 -15.20
C TYR A 358 -8.45 23.53 -13.91
N ARG A 359 -9.57 24.26 -13.92
CA ARG A 359 -10.49 24.34 -12.78
C ARG A 359 -11.06 22.97 -12.40
N GLU A 360 -11.52 22.83 -11.16
CA GLU A 360 -12.33 21.69 -10.77
C GLU A 360 -13.61 21.61 -11.63
N VAL A 361 -14.01 20.39 -11.97
CA VAL A 361 -15.24 20.09 -12.69
C VAL A 361 -16.40 20.09 -11.69
N SER A 362 -16.80 21.27 -11.23
CA SER A 362 -17.86 21.50 -10.24
C SER A 362 -19.20 20.84 -10.55
N GLU A 363 -19.44 20.56 -11.83
CA GLU A 363 -20.64 19.92 -12.35
C GLU A 363 -20.69 18.41 -12.05
N TRP A 364 -19.57 17.82 -11.60
CA TRP A 364 -19.49 16.44 -11.11
C TRP A 364 -19.64 16.43 -9.58
N ASN A 365 -20.88 16.53 -9.10
CA ASN A 365 -21.20 16.68 -7.68
C ASN A 365 -21.68 15.37 -7.01
N ASP A 366 -21.58 14.25 -7.71
CA ASP A 366 -22.13 12.94 -7.33
C ASP A 366 -21.08 11.82 -7.34
N LEU A 367 -19.79 12.15 -7.17
CA LEU A 367 -18.71 11.18 -7.17
C LEU A 367 -18.87 10.12 -6.05
N PRO A 368 -18.94 8.81 -6.38
CA PRO A 368 -19.09 7.73 -5.41
C PRO A 368 -17.95 7.64 -4.39
N SER A 369 -18.20 6.87 -3.31
CA SER A 369 -17.22 6.61 -2.25
C SER A 369 -15.98 5.84 -2.72
N LYS A 370 -16.13 5.04 -3.78
CA LYS A 370 -15.11 4.17 -4.36
C LYS A 370 -15.04 4.35 -5.87
N LEU A 371 -13.87 4.78 -6.35
CA LEU A 371 -13.61 5.14 -7.73
C LEU A 371 -12.35 4.44 -8.27
N TYR A 372 -12.15 4.50 -9.58
CA TYR A 372 -10.97 3.95 -10.23
C TYR A 372 -10.54 4.84 -11.41
N PRO A 373 -9.24 4.92 -11.72
CA PRO A 373 -8.78 5.48 -12.98
C PRO A 373 -9.39 4.71 -14.16
N VAL A 374 -9.77 5.43 -15.20
CA VAL A 374 -10.33 4.83 -16.42
C VAL A 374 -9.89 5.59 -17.65
N VAL A 375 -9.74 4.86 -18.76
CA VAL A 375 -9.62 5.45 -20.09
C VAL A 375 -10.56 4.78 -21.06
N SER A 376 -10.95 5.51 -22.11
CA SER A 376 -11.69 4.93 -23.24
C SER A 376 -11.00 5.27 -24.55
N LEU A 377 -10.83 4.23 -25.36
CA LEU A 377 -10.14 4.26 -26.64
C LEU A 377 -10.84 3.44 -27.71
N SER A 378 -10.65 3.85 -28.96
CA SER A 378 -10.93 3.06 -30.16
C SER A 378 -9.67 2.95 -30.99
N TYR A 379 -9.67 2.16 -32.07
CA TYR A 379 -8.57 2.18 -33.03
C TYR A 379 -8.31 3.61 -33.55
N PRO A 380 -7.05 4.07 -33.71
CA PRO A 380 -5.77 3.41 -33.43
C PRO A 380 -5.15 3.74 -32.05
N GLY A 381 -5.97 4.08 -31.06
CA GLY A 381 -5.56 4.64 -29.79
C GLY A 381 -4.59 3.77 -28.99
N ARG A 382 -3.66 4.42 -28.27
CA ARG A 382 -2.71 3.79 -27.35
C ARG A 382 -2.43 4.71 -26.18
N PHE A 383 -2.80 4.30 -24.98
CA PHE A 383 -2.64 5.12 -23.77
C PHE A 383 -1.85 4.37 -22.71
N ARG A 384 -0.97 5.10 -22.03
CA ARG A 384 -0.18 4.60 -20.92
C ARG A 384 -0.59 5.29 -19.63
N ILE A 385 -0.68 4.54 -18.54
CA ILE A 385 -0.88 5.09 -17.19
C ILE A 385 0.43 5.01 -16.41
N GLN A 386 0.68 6.02 -15.59
CA GLN A 386 1.87 6.11 -14.75
C GLN A 386 1.59 6.95 -13.49
N PRO A 387 2.40 6.80 -12.43
CA PRO A 387 2.31 7.69 -11.28
C PRO A 387 2.57 9.14 -11.68
N HIS A 388 1.85 10.08 -11.05
CA HIS A 388 2.15 11.50 -11.18
C HIS A 388 3.48 11.81 -10.50
N LYS A 389 4.34 12.58 -11.17
CA LYS A 389 5.59 13.10 -10.58
C LYS A 389 5.39 14.61 -10.38
N ASN A 390 5.43 15.03 -9.12
CA ASN A 390 5.46 16.45 -8.74
C ASN A 390 6.75 17.13 -9.17
#